data_AF-A0A2K8X293-F1
#
_entry.id   AF-A0A2K8X293-F1
#
_cell.length_a   1.000
_cell.length_b   1.000
_cell.length_c   1.000
_cell.angle_alpha   90.00
_cell.angle_beta   90.00
_cell.angle_gamma   90.00
#
_symmetry.space_group_name_H-M   'P 1'
#
loop_
_entity.id
_entity.type
_entity.pdbx_description
1 polymer ?
#
loop_
_entity_poly.entity_id
_entity_poly.type
_entity_poly.pdbx_seq_one_letter_code
_entity_poly.pdbx_strand_id
1 'polypeptide(L)'
;MKKITYILVLLCLVTSCNNDDDTNNDATNETECNYQGFSYLDNSNNDQTIIAESELNTQYFPNASNGPFGAPGIEIASFSSSPTIFFTTNVNELNETGIGFLTLDSGQEQQVTVTCQRAGTAVGDEIRLDIVYSSIEVEFCVIIDEVL
;
A
#
# COMPACT_ATOMS: atom_id res chain seq x y z
N MET A 1 -44.82 30.45 9.53
CA MET A 1 -43.95 29.80 10.54
C MET A 1 -42.75 29.22 9.81
N LYS A 2 -41.54 29.60 10.25
CA LYS A 2 -40.26 29.13 9.71
C LYS A 2 -40.06 27.63 10.00
N LYS A 3 -39.15 27.03 9.24
CA LYS A 3 -38.43 25.74 9.46
C LYS A 3 -39.08 24.53 8.79
N ILE A 4 -38.45 24.05 7.72
CA ILE A 4 -37.85 22.70 7.60
C ILE A 4 -36.81 22.82 6.47
N THR A 5 -35.65 23.37 6.83
CA THR A 5 -34.42 23.34 6.02
C THR A 5 -33.41 22.54 6.85
N TYR A 6 -33.66 21.24 7.04
CA TYR A 6 -32.76 20.34 7.78
C TYR A 6 -32.83 18.89 7.26
N ILE A 7 -33.04 18.69 5.95
CA ILE A 7 -32.81 17.39 5.29
C ILE A 7 -31.46 17.45 4.56
N LEU A 8 -30.42 17.98 5.24
CA LEU A 8 -29.08 18.10 4.66
C LEU A 8 -27.96 17.75 5.66
N VAL A 9 -28.27 17.11 6.78
CA VAL A 9 -27.27 16.76 7.82
C VAL A 9 -27.57 15.38 8.41
N LEU A 10 -27.99 14.43 7.57
CA LEU A 10 -28.21 13.04 8.00
C LEU A 10 -27.71 12.03 6.95
N LEU A 11 -26.61 12.36 6.27
CA LEU A 11 -25.92 11.45 5.34
C LEU A 11 -24.39 11.54 5.46
N CYS A 12 -23.87 11.99 6.61
CA CYS A 12 -22.43 11.99 6.91
C CYS A 12 -22.07 11.06 8.07
N LEU A 13 -22.93 10.09 8.39
CA LEU A 13 -22.52 8.93 9.17
C LEU A 13 -21.95 7.90 8.19
N VAL A 14 -20.85 8.29 7.52
CA VAL A 14 -19.89 7.32 7.02
C VAL A 14 -19.42 6.58 8.26
N THR A 15 -19.87 5.34 8.39
CA THR A 15 -19.25 4.38 9.27
C THR A 15 -17.86 4.14 8.71
N SER A 16 -16.88 4.91 9.17
CA SER A 16 -15.50 4.45 9.20
C SER A 16 -15.49 3.28 10.18
N CYS A 17 -15.83 2.09 9.68
CA CYS A 17 -15.41 0.87 10.33
C CYS A 17 -13.89 0.91 10.20
N ASN A 18 -13.22 1.47 11.21
CA ASN A 18 -11.79 1.31 11.36
C ASN A 18 -11.56 -0.20 11.47
N ASN A 19 -10.86 -0.77 10.49
CA ASN A 19 -10.57 -2.20 10.44
C ASN A 19 -9.25 -2.48 11.18
N ASP A 20 -9.01 -1.78 12.28
CA ASP A 20 -7.89 -1.95 13.21
C ASP A 20 -7.75 -3.43 13.58
N ASP A 21 -6.79 -4.11 12.95
CA ASP A 21 -6.26 -5.38 13.45
C ASP A 21 -5.05 -5.09 14.34
N ASP A 22 -5.25 -4.34 15.43
CA ASP A 22 -4.24 -4.11 16.50
C ASP A 22 -4.05 -5.36 17.38
N THR A 23 -4.42 -6.56 16.90
CA THR A 23 -4.20 -7.79 17.66
C THR A 23 -2.82 -8.40 17.43
N ASN A 24 -2.13 -8.03 16.35
CA ASN A 24 -0.90 -8.71 15.90
C ASN A 24 0.36 -7.81 15.82
N ASN A 25 0.26 -6.52 16.16
CA ASN A 25 1.33 -5.52 15.93
C ASN A 25 1.59 -5.30 14.41
N ASP A 26 0.51 -5.31 13.64
CA ASP A 26 0.48 -5.02 12.21
C ASP A 26 0.32 -3.50 12.00
N ALA A 27 0.81 -2.94 10.89
CA ALA A 27 0.68 -1.52 10.58
C ALA A 27 -0.79 -1.07 10.59
N THR A 28 -1.07 0.11 11.13
CA THR A 28 -2.43 0.57 11.42
C THR A 28 -3.32 0.45 10.18
N ASN A 29 -4.42 -0.31 10.25
CA ASN A 29 -5.22 -0.64 9.08
C ASN A 29 -6.19 0.51 8.71
N GLU A 30 -5.61 1.63 8.29
CA GLU A 30 -6.31 2.88 8.05
C GLU A 30 -7.13 2.84 6.75
N THR A 31 -8.35 3.41 6.81
CA THR A 31 -9.22 3.58 5.62
C THR A 31 -8.66 4.56 4.58
N GLU A 32 -7.61 5.28 4.95
CA GLU A 32 -6.89 6.26 4.16
C GLU A 32 -5.38 6.05 4.34
N CYS A 33 -4.61 6.37 3.32
CA CYS A 33 -3.17 6.21 3.31
C CYS A 33 -2.50 7.36 4.08
N ASN A 34 -2.66 7.37 5.41
CA ASN A 34 -2.23 8.47 6.29
C ASN A 34 -0.70 8.66 6.33
N TYR A 35 0.05 7.58 6.08
CA TYR A 35 1.51 7.54 6.05
C TYR A 35 2.00 6.99 4.71
N GLN A 36 2.06 7.85 3.70
CA GLN A 36 2.48 7.46 2.36
C GLN A 36 4.00 7.17 2.31
N GLY A 37 4.35 5.97 1.84
CA GLY A 37 5.71 5.52 1.62
C GLY A 37 5.89 4.03 1.92
N PHE A 38 7.15 3.67 2.15
CA PHE A 38 7.55 2.37 2.70
C PHE A 38 7.75 2.51 4.21
N SER A 39 6.93 1.84 5.01
CA SER A 39 6.83 2.07 6.44
C SER A 39 6.72 0.79 7.26
N TYR A 40 6.82 0.90 8.58
CA TYR A 40 6.63 -0.20 9.54
C TYR A 40 6.08 0.34 10.86
N LEU A 41 5.44 -0.53 11.64
CA LEU A 41 5.01 -0.23 13.00
C LEU A 41 6.13 -0.55 14.00
N ASP A 42 6.56 0.44 14.79
CA ASP A 42 7.56 0.21 15.83
C ASP A 42 6.98 -0.46 17.10
N ASN A 43 7.86 -0.89 18.01
CA ASN A 43 7.47 -1.55 19.28
C ASN A 43 6.68 -0.64 20.25
N SER A 44 6.48 0.63 19.91
CA SER A 44 5.69 1.59 20.67
C SER A 44 4.40 1.97 19.92
N ASN A 45 4.01 1.17 18.92
CA ASN A 45 2.84 1.36 18.05
C ASN A 45 2.85 2.72 17.35
N ASN A 46 4.02 3.16 16.86
CA ASN A 46 4.11 4.34 16.01
C ASN A 46 4.54 3.93 14.60
N ASP A 47 3.85 4.47 13.60
CA ASP A 47 4.24 4.34 12.20
C ASP A 47 5.56 5.05 11.95
N GLN A 48 6.52 4.31 11.38
CA GLN A 48 7.84 4.80 11.01
C GLN A 48 8.01 4.68 9.50
N THR A 49 8.20 5.81 8.83
CA THR A 49 8.49 5.85 7.39
C THR A 49 9.98 5.62 7.14
N ILE A 50 10.32 4.59 6.39
CA ILE A 50 11.70 4.27 5.95
C ILE A 50 12.03 5.07 4.69
N ILE A 51 11.12 5.07 3.71
CA ILE A 51 11.24 5.80 2.45
C ILE A 51 9.94 6.56 2.24
N ALA A 52 10.01 7.87 2.06
CA ALA A 52 8.81 8.66 1.81
C ALA A 52 8.26 8.37 0.41
N GLU A 53 6.94 8.48 0.23
CA GLU A 53 6.33 8.24 -1.08
C GLU A 53 6.89 9.13 -2.20
N SER A 54 7.27 10.37 -1.88
CA SER A 54 7.90 11.27 -2.87
C SER A 54 9.22 10.76 -3.44
N GLU A 55 9.80 9.72 -2.84
CA GLU A 55 11.05 9.09 -3.28
C GLU A 55 10.81 7.73 -3.96
N LEU A 56 9.56 7.22 -3.95
CA LEU A 56 9.17 5.99 -4.61
C LEU A 56 8.60 6.31 -6.01
N ASN A 57 8.69 5.33 -6.90
CA ASN A 57 7.99 5.34 -8.17
C ASN A 57 7.14 4.07 -8.27
N THR A 58 5.84 4.25 -8.50
CA THR A 58 4.88 3.14 -8.54
C THR A 58 4.27 3.00 -9.93
N GLN A 59 4.40 1.80 -10.50
CA GLN A 59 3.80 1.45 -11.78
C GLN A 59 2.74 0.37 -11.59
N TYR A 60 1.56 0.60 -12.16
CA TYR A 60 0.48 -0.39 -12.22
C TYR A 60 0.39 -0.98 -13.64
N PHE A 61 0.39 -2.29 -13.72
CA PHE A 61 0.27 -3.04 -14.96
C PHE A 61 -1.09 -3.73 -14.98
N PRO A 62 -2.11 -3.21 -15.69
CA PRO A 62 -3.42 -3.85 -15.79
C PRO A 62 -3.37 -5.18 -16.57
N ASN A 63 -2.34 -5.40 -17.39
CA ASN A 63 -2.27 -6.52 -18.33
C ASN A 63 -0.92 -7.25 -18.27
N ALA A 64 -0.93 -8.50 -18.71
CA ALA A 64 0.22 -9.40 -18.78
C ALA A 64 1.39 -8.96 -19.69
N SER A 65 1.15 -8.11 -20.71
CA SER A 65 2.16 -7.83 -21.74
C SER A 65 3.40 -7.10 -21.22
N ASN A 66 3.25 -6.26 -20.21
CA ASN A 66 4.33 -5.48 -19.61
C ASN A 66 4.44 -5.71 -18.09
N GLY A 67 3.49 -6.42 -17.50
CA GLY A 67 3.42 -6.60 -16.05
C GLY A 67 4.44 -7.59 -15.49
N PRO A 68 4.73 -7.47 -14.18
CA PRO A 68 5.63 -8.38 -13.50
C PRO A 68 5.15 -9.83 -13.67
N PHE A 69 6.10 -10.74 -13.89
CA PHE A 69 5.84 -12.18 -14.11
C PHE A 69 4.93 -12.51 -15.30
N GLY A 70 4.72 -11.57 -16.24
CA GLY A 70 3.83 -11.77 -17.39
C GLY A 70 2.35 -11.82 -16.99
N ALA A 71 1.97 -11.12 -15.93
CA ALA A 71 0.60 -11.00 -15.43
C ALA A 71 0.35 -9.55 -14.95
N PRO A 72 -0.90 -9.13 -14.75
CA PRO A 72 -1.20 -7.85 -14.12
C PRO A 72 -0.51 -7.73 -12.76
N GLY A 73 -0.05 -6.55 -12.38
CA GLY A 73 0.69 -6.40 -11.13
C GLY A 73 1.17 -4.99 -10.86
N ILE A 74 2.04 -4.88 -9.87
CA ILE A 74 2.55 -3.64 -9.32
C ILE A 74 4.07 -3.73 -9.26
N GLU A 75 4.74 -2.65 -9.65
CA GLU A 75 6.16 -2.41 -9.41
C GLU A 75 6.33 -1.15 -8.58
N ILE A 76 7.18 -1.21 -7.55
CA ILE A 76 7.54 -0.07 -6.71
C ILE A 76 9.07 0.00 -6.66
N ALA A 77 9.63 1.14 -7.03
CA ALA A 77 11.08 1.30 -7.07
C ALA A 77 11.54 2.64 -6.49
N SER A 78 12.69 2.64 -5.84
CA SER A 78 13.48 3.85 -5.62
C SER A 78 14.96 3.56 -5.82
N PHE A 79 15.58 4.35 -6.70
CA PHE A 79 16.99 4.20 -7.07
C PHE A 79 17.90 5.27 -6.46
N SER A 80 17.32 6.24 -5.75
CA SER A 80 18.06 7.36 -5.13
C SER A 80 17.86 7.47 -3.62
N SER A 81 16.87 6.79 -3.05
CA SER A 81 16.70 6.72 -1.59
C SER A 81 17.78 5.87 -0.92
N SER A 82 17.84 5.94 0.41
CA SER A 82 18.63 5.00 1.22
C SER A 82 17.71 4.39 2.28
N PRO A 83 17.39 3.08 2.20
CA PRO A 83 17.89 2.11 1.22
C PRO A 83 17.30 2.34 -0.19
N THR A 84 17.95 1.85 -1.25
CA THR A 84 17.28 1.69 -2.54
C THR A 84 16.35 0.48 -2.49
N ILE A 85 15.28 0.50 -3.29
CA ILE A 85 14.27 -0.55 -3.28
C ILE A 85 13.83 -0.91 -4.70
N PHE A 86 13.58 -2.19 -4.92
CA PHE A 86 12.89 -2.70 -6.09
C PHE A 86 11.95 -3.81 -5.63
N PHE A 87 10.65 -3.59 -5.83
CA PHE A 87 9.60 -4.49 -5.40
C PHE A 87 8.64 -4.78 -6.55
N THR A 88 8.26 -6.06 -6.70
CA THR A 88 7.26 -6.48 -7.68
C THR A 88 6.30 -7.50 -7.08
N THR A 89 5.03 -7.45 -7.52
CA THR A 89 4.02 -8.45 -7.17
C THR A 89 2.91 -8.51 -8.22
N ASN A 90 2.21 -9.64 -8.31
CA ASN A 90 0.92 -9.74 -9.00
C ASN A 90 -0.28 -9.56 -8.07
N VAL A 91 -0.06 -9.38 -6.78
CA VAL A 91 -1.12 -9.14 -5.78
C VAL A 91 -1.60 -7.71 -5.95
N ASN A 92 -2.72 -7.52 -6.65
CA ASN A 92 -3.23 -6.21 -7.04
C ASN A 92 -4.76 -6.09 -6.93
N GLU A 93 -5.45 -7.10 -6.41
CA GLU A 93 -6.87 -7.03 -6.07
C GLU A 93 -7.09 -6.87 -4.56
N LEU A 94 -8.17 -6.19 -4.17
CA LEU A 94 -8.49 -5.94 -2.76
C LEU A 94 -8.70 -7.25 -1.97
N ASN A 95 -7.98 -7.37 -0.84
CA ASN A 95 -7.87 -8.57 0.02
C ASN A 95 -7.19 -9.78 -0.65
N GLU A 96 -6.54 -9.59 -1.79
CA GLU A 96 -5.71 -10.65 -2.37
C GLU A 96 -4.45 -10.83 -1.52
N THR A 97 -4.07 -12.10 -1.30
CA THR A 97 -2.79 -12.46 -0.68
C THR A 97 -2.01 -13.34 -1.64
N GLY A 98 -0.71 -13.11 -1.73
CA GLY A 98 0.18 -13.87 -2.60
C GLY A 98 1.64 -13.60 -2.31
N ILE A 99 2.44 -13.68 -3.37
CA ILE A 99 3.90 -13.54 -3.30
C ILE A 99 4.32 -12.22 -3.96
N GLY A 100 5.32 -11.59 -3.37
CA GLY A 100 6.09 -10.52 -3.99
C GLY A 100 7.58 -10.81 -3.90
N PHE A 101 8.36 -9.99 -4.59
CA PHE A 101 9.82 -10.05 -4.58
C PHE A 101 10.37 -8.68 -4.24
N LEU A 102 11.18 -8.61 -3.19
CA LEU A 102 11.74 -7.39 -2.65
C LEU A 102 13.27 -7.45 -2.72
N THR A 103 13.88 -6.43 -3.31
CA THR A 103 15.32 -6.19 -3.30
C THR A 103 15.61 -4.87 -2.62
N LEU A 104 16.48 -4.89 -1.61
CA LEU A 104 16.98 -3.71 -0.90
C LEU A 104 18.46 -3.50 -1.23
N ASP A 105 18.87 -2.26 -1.49
CA ASP A 105 20.26 -1.86 -1.74
C ASP A 105 20.99 -2.71 -2.81
N SER A 106 20.27 -3.12 -3.87
CA SER A 106 20.77 -4.05 -4.90
C SER A 106 21.29 -5.39 -4.35
N GLY A 107 20.77 -5.80 -3.19
CA GLY A 107 21.12 -7.04 -2.50
C GLY A 107 20.50 -8.29 -3.15
N GLN A 108 20.39 -9.35 -2.36
CA GLN A 108 19.68 -10.55 -2.79
C GLN A 108 18.17 -10.30 -2.78
N GLU A 109 17.49 -10.67 -3.86
CA GLU A 109 16.04 -10.66 -3.95
C GLU A 109 15.44 -11.60 -2.90
N GLN A 110 14.47 -11.11 -2.13
CA GLN A 110 13.75 -11.85 -1.11
C GLN A 110 12.32 -12.12 -1.57
N GLN A 111 11.89 -13.36 -1.46
CA GLN A 111 10.47 -13.71 -1.62
C GLN A 111 9.72 -13.33 -0.35
N VAL A 112 8.65 -12.55 -0.49
CA VAL A 112 7.84 -12.03 0.62
C VAL A 112 6.37 -12.42 0.45
N THR A 113 5.62 -12.46 1.55
CA THR A 113 4.15 -12.59 1.49
C THR A 113 3.56 -11.20 1.36
N VAL A 114 2.62 -11.01 0.44
CA VAL A 114 1.99 -9.71 0.17
C VAL A 114 0.50 -9.84 0.36
N THR A 115 -0.13 -8.85 1.01
CA THR A 115 -1.59 -8.70 1.06
C THR A 115 -1.96 -7.32 0.56
N CYS A 116 -2.88 -7.23 -0.41
CA CYS A 116 -3.37 -5.95 -0.90
C CYS A 116 -4.56 -5.46 -0.07
N GLN A 117 -4.35 -4.37 0.68
CA GLN A 117 -5.37 -3.72 1.50
C GLN A 117 -6.09 -2.60 0.74
N ARG A 118 -5.49 -2.11 -0.36
CA ARG A 118 -6.09 -1.11 -1.24
C ARG A 118 -5.60 -1.27 -2.67
N ALA A 119 -6.54 -1.37 -3.60
CA ALA A 119 -6.29 -1.67 -5.00
C ALA A 119 -6.68 -0.49 -5.92
N GLY A 120 -5.82 0.53 -5.97
CA GLY A 120 -5.90 1.59 -6.97
C GLY A 120 -5.63 1.06 -8.39
N THR A 121 -6.18 1.71 -9.42
CA THR A 121 -6.03 1.24 -10.81
C THR A 121 -5.73 2.34 -11.83
N ALA A 122 -5.76 3.60 -11.43
CA ALA A 122 -5.45 4.76 -12.25
C ALA A 122 -4.33 5.60 -11.63
N VAL A 123 -3.64 6.39 -12.45
CA VAL A 123 -2.64 7.36 -11.98
C VAL A 123 -3.29 8.30 -10.94
N GLY A 124 -2.62 8.45 -9.79
CA GLY A 124 -3.11 9.21 -8.65
C GLY A 124 -3.96 8.41 -7.66
N ASP A 125 -4.34 7.16 -7.99
CA ASP A 125 -4.95 6.26 -7.02
C ASP A 125 -3.92 5.73 -6.03
N GLU A 126 -4.39 5.44 -4.82
CA GLU A 126 -3.57 4.84 -3.77
C GLU A 126 -3.59 3.31 -3.87
N ILE A 127 -2.43 2.70 -3.65
CA ILE A 127 -2.24 1.26 -3.45
C ILE A 127 -1.68 1.05 -2.04
N ARG A 128 -2.19 0.05 -1.33
CA ARG A 128 -1.67 -0.36 -0.03
C ARG A 128 -1.38 -1.86 -0.01
N LEU A 129 -0.15 -2.22 0.31
CA LEU A 129 0.36 -3.58 0.33
C LEU A 129 1.07 -3.84 1.67
N ASP A 130 0.55 -4.79 2.43
CA ASP A 130 1.25 -5.32 3.60
C ASP A 130 2.23 -6.39 3.12
N ILE A 131 3.47 -6.32 3.61
CA ILE A 131 4.55 -7.22 3.23
C ILE A 131 5.10 -7.88 4.48
N VAL A 132 5.07 -9.22 4.48
CA VAL A 132 5.57 -10.02 5.58
C VAL A 132 6.78 -10.85 5.13
N TYR A 133 7.88 -10.72 5.88
CA TYR A 133 9.07 -11.57 5.75
C TYR A 133 9.59 -12.00 7.12
N SER A 134 9.70 -13.31 7.37
CA SER A 134 10.24 -13.86 8.64
C SER A 134 9.61 -13.29 9.92
N SER A 135 8.31 -13.00 9.90
CA SER A 135 7.51 -12.39 10.99
C SER A 135 7.77 -10.90 11.22
N ILE A 136 8.47 -10.22 10.30
CA ILE A 136 8.52 -8.77 10.22
C ILE A 136 7.47 -8.34 9.19
N GLU A 137 6.63 -7.41 9.58
CA GLU A 137 5.70 -6.72 8.68
C GLU A 137 6.24 -5.32 8.35
N VAL A 138 6.12 -4.97 7.08
CA VAL A 138 6.34 -3.62 6.54
C VAL A 138 5.21 -3.33 5.55
N GLU A 139 4.93 -2.05 5.32
CA GLU A 139 3.83 -1.62 4.48
C GLU A 139 4.33 -0.73 3.34
N PHE A 140 3.78 -0.93 2.15
CA PHE A 140 3.74 0.12 1.12
C PHE A 140 2.36 0.76 1.11
N CYS A 141 2.34 2.08 1.23
CA CYS A 141 1.17 2.92 1.02
C CYS A 141 1.58 4.00 0.03
N VAL A 142 1.28 3.79 -1.26
CA VAL A 142 1.88 4.53 -2.38
C VAL A 142 0.83 5.04 -3.35
N ILE A 143 1.22 6.00 -4.20
CA ILE A 143 0.39 6.56 -5.26
C ILE A 143 0.86 6.00 -6.60
N ILE A 144 -0.07 5.58 -7.45
CA ILE A 144 0.27 5.15 -8.81
C ILE A 144 0.77 6.36 -9.62
N ASP A 145 2.03 6.31 -10.07
CA ASP A 145 2.61 7.31 -10.96
C ASP A 145 2.30 7.02 -12.42
N GLU A 146 2.25 5.74 -12.79
CA GLU A 146 2.12 5.30 -14.18
C GLU A 146 1.27 4.03 -14.33
N VAL A 147 0.55 3.93 -15.45
CA VAL A 147 -0.22 2.73 -15.85
C VAL A 147 0.28 2.24 -17.21
N LEU A 148 0.71 0.98 -17.31
CA LEU A 148 1.48 0.43 -18.45
C LEU A 148 0.93 -0.84 -19.13
#